data_AF-A0A4R5FH81-F1
#
_entry.id   AF-A0A4R5FH81-F1
#
_cell.length_a   1.000
_cell.length_b   1.000
_cell.length_c   1.000
_cell.angle_alpha   90.00
_cell.angle_beta   90.00
_cell.angle_gamma   90.00
#
_symmetry.space_group_name_H-M   'P 1'
#
loop_
_entity.id
_entity.type
_entity.pdbx_description
1 polymer ?
#
loop_
_entity_poly.entity_id
_entity_poly.type
_entity_poly.pdbx_seq_one_letter_code
_entity_poly.pdbx_strand_id
1 'polypeptide(L)'
;MERNYKSELEGMEPEDKYASAKRKVKRLKGFYTHLIVYVAINIVIVFINIRDLDAGESYFKIENFFTAFFWGIGLLAHALSTFMPNWIFGKNWEDKKIKEFMEKEKSEKWE
;
A
#
# COMPACT_ATOMS: atom_id res chain seq x y z
N MET A 1 -0.23 14.61 17.60
CA MET A 1 -0.66 13.32 17.03
C MET A 1 -0.37 12.15 17.96
N GLU A 2 0.82 12.03 18.55
CA GLU A 2 1.17 10.89 19.42
C GLU A 2 0.34 10.75 20.71
N ARG A 3 -0.10 11.86 21.34
CA ARG A 3 -0.92 11.81 22.56
C ARG A 3 -2.29 11.15 22.35
N ASN A 4 -2.97 11.44 21.24
CA ASN A 4 -4.26 10.80 20.92
C ASN A 4 -4.07 9.32 20.52
N TYR A 5 -2.95 8.99 19.88
CA TYR A 5 -2.64 7.60 19.54
C TYR A 5 -2.41 6.76 20.79
N LYS A 6 -1.72 7.32 21.78
CA LYS A 6 -1.42 6.64 23.05
C LYS A 6 -2.68 6.41 23.89
N SER A 7 -3.59 7.38 23.96
CA SER A 7 -4.86 7.23 24.69
C SER A 7 -5.81 6.22 24.05
N GLU A 8 -5.84 6.16 22.71
CA GLU A 8 -6.67 5.20 21.96
C GLU A 8 -6.15 3.77 22.08
N LEU A 9 -4.83 3.61 22.16
CA LEU A 9 -4.21 2.34 22.49
C LEU A 9 -4.47 1.95 23.95
N GLU A 10 -4.46 2.87 24.92
CA GLU A 10 -4.70 2.52 26.33
C GLU A 10 -6.08 1.88 26.57
N GLY A 11 -7.11 2.26 25.80
CA GLY A 11 -8.46 1.71 25.91
C GLY A 11 -8.77 0.46 25.08
N MET A 12 -7.81 -0.06 24.30
CA MET A 12 -8.03 -1.16 23.35
C MET A 12 -7.63 -2.51 23.97
N GLU A 13 -8.48 -3.54 23.79
CA GLU A 13 -8.19 -4.90 24.25
C GLU A 13 -6.87 -5.44 23.63
N PRO A 14 -6.11 -6.28 24.36
CA PRO A 14 -4.82 -6.78 23.88
C PRO A 14 -4.89 -7.48 22.52
N GLU A 15 -6.00 -8.16 22.23
CA GLU A 15 -6.26 -8.88 20.98
C GLU A 15 -6.39 -7.92 19.78
N ASP A 16 -7.04 -6.77 19.96
CA ASP A 16 -7.25 -5.76 18.92
C ASP A 16 -5.96 -5.00 18.57
N LYS A 17 -5.11 -4.74 19.57
CA LYS A 17 -3.76 -4.20 19.37
C LYS A 17 -2.92 -5.13 18.52
N TYR A 18 -2.98 -6.43 18.80
CA TYR A 18 -2.26 -7.43 18.03
C TYR A 18 -2.80 -7.53 16.59
N ALA A 19 -4.12 -7.54 16.42
CA ALA A 19 -4.76 -7.60 15.11
C ALA A 19 -4.42 -6.38 14.23
N SER A 20 -4.44 -5.18 14.81
CA SER A 20 -4.10 -3.93 14.09
C SER A 20 -2.63 -3.90 13.67
N ALA A 21 -1.70 -4.31 14.55
CA ALA A 21 -0.28 -4.46 14.23
C ALA A 21 -0.05 -5.49 13.11
N LYS A 22 -0.71 -6.65 13.19
CA LYS A 22 -0.63 -7.71 12.18
C LYS A 22 -1.12 -7.25 10.80
N ARG A 23 -2.21 -6.46 10.76
CA ARG A 23 -2.72 -5.86 9.51
C ARG A 23 -1.71 -4.89 8.89
N LYS A 24 -1.04 -4.04 9.70
CA LYS A 24 0.02 -3.14 9.21
C LYS A 24 1.18 -3.92 8.58
N VAL A 25 1.68 -4.95 9.26
CA VAL A 25 2.77 -5.81 8.77
C VAL A 25 2.38 -6.51 7.47
N LYS A 26 1.14 -7.03 7.38
CA LYS A 26 0.65 -7.69 6.17
C LYS A 26 0.64 -6.75 4.96
N ARG A 27 0.20 -5.49 5.14
CA ARG A 27 0.21 -4.48 4.08
C ARG A 27 1.63 -4.13 3.63
N LEU A 28 2.53 -3.88 4.58
CA LEU A 28 3.95 -3.64 4.30
C LEU A 28 4.57 -4.78 3.51
N LYS A 29 4.35 -6.03 3.94
CA LYS A 29 4.86 -7.21 3.24
C LYS A 29 4.33 -7.29 1.81
N GLY A 30 3.04 -7.02 1.61
CA GLY A 30 2.43 -6.97 0.27
C GLY A 30 3.10 -5.95 -0.65
N PHE A 31 3.31 -4.73 -0.14
CA PHE A 31 4.00 -3.67 -0.87
C PHE A 31 5.43 -4.06 -1.24
N TYR A 32 6.22 -4.56 -0.28
CA TYR A 32 7.61 -4.94 -0.54
C TYR A 32 7.72 -6.09 -1.54
N THR A 33 6.83 -7.10 -1.47
CA THR A 33 6.79 -8.16 -2.47
C THR A 33 6.54 -7.57 -3.87
N HIS A 34 5.56 -6.68 -4.00
CA HIS A 34 5.26 -6.06 -5.29
C HIS A 34 6.42 -5.19 -5.80
N LEU A 35 7.05 -4.41 -4.93
CA LEU A 35 8.23 -3.59 -5.23
C LEU A 35 9.41 -4.46 -5.73
N ILE A 36 9.71 -5.56 -5.03
CA ILE A 36 10.81 -6.46 -5.40
C ILE A 36 10.54 -7.10 -6.76
N VAL A 37 9.31 -7.59 -6.99
CA VAL A 37 8.92 -8.16 -8.30
C VAL A 37 9.02 -7.12 -9.40
N TYR A 38 8.54 -5.90 -9.16
CA TYR A 38 8.66 -4.79 -10.10
C TYR A 38 10.13 -4.52 -10.46
N VAL A 39 11.02 -4.38 -9.47
CA VAL A 39 12.45 -4.13 -9.71
C VAL A 39 13.10 -5.29 -10.45
N ALA A 40 12.84 -6.54 -10.03
CA ALA A 40 13.42 -7.72 -10.66
C ALA A 40 13.03 -7.86 -12.13
N ILE A 41 11.74 -7.70 -12.45
CA ILE A 41 11.24 -7.77 -13.83
C ILE A 41 11.83 -6.65 -14.68
N ASN A 42 11.86 -5.41 -14.17
CA ASN A 42 12.44 -4.29 -14.91
C ASN A 42 13.93 -4.50 -15.18
N ILE A 43 14.71 -5.04 -14.25
CA ILE A 43 16.12 -5.38 -14.47
C ILE A 43 16.26 -6.43 -15.59
N VAL A 44 15.42 -7.46 -15.59
CA VAL A 44 15.44 -8.50 -16.64
C VAL A 44 15.09 -7.89 -18.00
N ILE A 45 14.08 -7.02 -18.08
CA ILE A 45 13.69 -6.33 -19.31
C ILE A 45 14.85 -5.46 -19.82
N VAL A 46 15.48 -4.66 -18.94
CA VAL A 46 16.64 -3.84 -19.28
C VAL A 46 17.77 -4.72 -19.83
N PHE A 47 18.06 -5.84 -19.17
CA PHE A 47 19.13 -6.74 -19.56
C PHE A 47 18.90 -7.38 -20.93
N ILE A 48 17.68 -7.87 -21.20
CA ILE A 48 17.31 -8.45 -22.50
C ILE A 48 17.39 -7.39 -23.60
N ASN A 49 16.77 -6.23 -23.38
CA ASN A 49 16.79 -5.16 -24.37
C ASN A 49 18.20 -4.66 -24.68
N ILE A 50 19.12 -4.62 -23.70
CA ILE A 50 20.52 -4.24 -23.97
C ILE A 50 21.25 -5.33 -24.78
N ARG A 51 20.91 -6.61 -24.57
CA ARG A 51 21.51 -7.75 -25.29
C ARG A 51 21.06 -7.82 -26.75
N ASP A 52 19.82 -7.43 -27.02
CA ASP A 52 19.19 -7.48 -28.34
C ASP A 52 19.34 -6.16 -29.14
N LEU A 53 20.22 -5.25 -28.73
CA LEU A 53 20.51 -4.02 -29.47
C LEU A 53 21.29 -4.31 -30.75
N ASP A 54 20.73 -3.90 -31.88
CA ASP A 54 21.44 -3.84 -33.16
C ASP A 54 22.50 -2.72 -33.18
N ALA A 55 23.48 -2.84 -34.07
CA ALA A 55 24.57 -1.88 -34.20
C ALA A 55 24.04 -0.46 -34.54
N GLY A 56 24.18 0.46 -33.59
CA GLY A 56 23.73 1.86 -33.72
C GLY A 56 22.40 2.17 -33.02
N GLU A 57 21.71 1.16 -32.47
CA GLU A 57 20.54 1.39 -31.65
C GLU A 57 20.91 1.83 -30.22
N SER A 58 20.04 2.64 -29.63
CA SER A 58 20.15 3.06 -28.23
C SER A 58 19.05 2.41 -27.39
N TYR A 59 19.42 1.91 -26.21
CA TYR A 59 18.47 1.42 -25.22
C TYR A 59 17.53 2.51 -24.70
N PHE A 60 17.95 3.78 -24.71
CA PHE A 60 17.22 4.91 -24.12
C PHE A 60 16.05 5.40 -25.01
N LYS A 61 15.30 4.47 -25.61
CA LYS A 61 14.03 4.76 -26.31
C LYS A 61 12.91 4.83 -25.28
N ILE A 62 12.01 5.82 -25.41
CA ILE A 62 10.84 6.01 -24.53
C ILE A 62 10.00 4.71 -24.43
N GLU A 63 9.97 3.93 -25.50
CA GLU A 63 9.29 2.64 -25.60
C GLU A 63 9.68 1.66 -24.49
N ASN A 64 10.97 1.61 -24.15
CA ASN A 64 11.52 0.72 -23.11
C ASN A 64 11.12 1.14 -21.69
N PHE A 65 10.63 2.37 -21.52
CA PHE A 65 10.22 2.91 -20.24
C PHE A 65 8.71 2.91 -20.03
N PHE A 66 7.87 2.71 -21.06
CA PHE A 66 6.41 2.71 -20.88
C PHE A 66 5.95 1.64 -19.89
N THR A 67 6.45 0.40 -20.02
CA THR A 67 6.10 -0.68 -19.10
C THR A 67 6.45 -0.33 -17.66
N ALA A 68 7.66 0.19 -17.43
CA ALA A 68 8.12 0.65 -16.13
C ALA A 68 7.24 1.80 -15.60
N PHE A 69 6.91 2.77 -16.46
CA PHE A 69 6.15 3.95 -16.09
C PHE A 69 4.72 3.60 -15.64
N PHE A 70 3.97 2.85 -16.45
CA PHE A 70 2.59 2.48 -16.10
C PHE A 70 2.52 1.56 -14.88
N TRP A 71 3.44 0.58 -14.77
CA TRP A 71 3.53 -0.24 -13.57
C TRP A 71 3.98 0.58 -12.35
N GLY A 72 4.85 1.57 -12.55
CA GLY A 72 5.29 2.52 -11.53
C GLY A 72 4.14 3.32 -10.94
N ILE A 73 3.14 3.70 -11.73
CA ILE A 73 1.92 4.35 -11.23
C ILE A 73 1.15 3.41 -10.29
N GLY A 74 0.98 2.14 -10.68
CA GLY A 74 0.32 1.14 -9.83
C GLY A 74 1.08 0.87 -8.54
N LEU A 75 2.41 0.83 -8.60
CA LEU A 75 3.29 0.70 -7.44
C LEU A 75 3.18 1.92 -6.52
N LEU A 76 3.15 3.13 -7.08
CA LEU A 76 2.96 4.38 -6.33
C LEU A 76 1.61 4.39 -5.64
N ALA A 77 0.53 3.99 -6.31
CA ALA A 77 -0.80 3.88 -5.71
C ALA A 77 -0.82 2.87 -4.54
N HIS A 78 -0.14 1.72 -4.69
CA HIS A 78 -0.01 0.74 -3.62
C HIS A 78 0.82 1.29 -2.45
N ALA A 79 1.88 2.06 -2.72
CA ALA A 79 2.70 2.73 -1.70
C ALA A 79 1.85 3.73 -0.92
N LEU A 80 1.11 4.60 -1.62
CA LEU A 80 0.22 5.59 -1.02
C LEU A 80 -0.84 4.92 -0.13
N SER A 81 -1.46 3.84 -0.60
CA SER A 81 -2.42 3.06 0.18
C SER A 81 -1.79 2.39 1.42
N THR A 82 -0.53 1.94 1.32
CA THR A 82 0.17 1.24 2.40
C THR A 82 0.67 2.19 3.48
N PHE A 83 1.27 3.32 3.09
CA PHE A 83 1.92 4.28 4.01
C PHE A 83 1.01 5.44 4.40
N MET A 84 0.02 5.79 3.58
CA MET A 84 -0.95 6.86 3.82
C MET A 84 -2.39 6.37 3.64
N PRO A 85 -2.85 5.41 4.46
CA PRO A 85 -4.25 4.96 4.42
C PRO A 85 -5.24 6.13 4.58
N ASN A 86 -4.88 7.15 5.37
CA ASN A 86 -5.74 8.29 5.68
C ASN A 86 -5.80 9.35 4.56
N TRP A 87 -4.94 9.28 3.54
CA TRP A 87 -4.88 10.28 2.47
C TRP A 87 -5.87 10.00 1.33
N ILE A 88 -6.13 8.73 1.03
CA ILE A 88 -7.01 8.34 -0.09
C ILE A 88 -8.48 8.55 0.25
N PHE A 89 -8.91 8.19 1.47
CA PHE A 89 -10.32 8.30 1.90
C PHE A 89 -10.60 9.43 2.89
N GLY A 90 -9.55 10.10 3.39
CA GLY A 90 -9.68 11.15 4.41
C GLY A 90 -10.08 10.57 5.77
N LYS A 91 -9.41 11.01 6.83
CA LYS A 91 -9.69 10.60 8.22
C LYS A 91 -11.19 10.66 8.59
N ASN A 92 -11.92 11.64 8.05
CA ASN A 92 -13.35 11.81 8.29
C ASN A 92 -14.23 10.64 7.81
N TRP A 93 -13.87 9.98 6.70
CA TRP A 93 -14.68 8.86 6.19
C TRP A 93 -14.49 7.61 7.05
N GLU A 94 -13.24 7.34 7.45
CA GLU A 94 -12.90 6.19 8.28
C GLU A 94 -13.50 6.32 9.69
N ASP A 95 -13.36 7.50 10.32
CA ASP A 95 -13.98 7.80 11.62
C ASP A 95 -15.51 7.65 11.57
N LYS A 96 -16.15 8.10 10.47
CA LYS A 96 -17.60 7.96 10.27
C LYS A 96 -18.02 6.50 10.12
N LYS A 97 -17.24 5.69 9.40
CA LYS A 97 -17.55 4.27 9.19
C LYS A 97 -17.34 3.42 10.43
N ILE A 98 -16.28 3.67 11.19
CA ILE A 98 -16.06 3.00 12.48
C ILE A 98 -17.22 3.31 13.43
N LYS A 99 -17.66 4.57 13.48
CA LYS A 99 -18.81 4.97 14.29
C LYS A 99 -20.11 4.29 13.86
N GLU A 100 -20.39 4.21 12.55
CA GLU A 100 -21.54 3.46 12.03
C GLU A 100 -21.50 1.98 12.42
N PHE A 101 -20.34 1.32 12.36
CA PHE A 101 -20.22 -0.09 12.75
C PHE A 101 -20.43 -0.32 14.24
N MET A 102 -19.84 0.54 15.10
CA MET A 102 -20.05 0.45 16.54
C MET A 102 -21.50 0.73 16.95
N GLU A 103 -22.18 1.66 16.28
CA GLU A 103 -23.60 1.93 16.53
C GLU A 103 -24.49 0.74 16.11
N LYS A 104 -24.17 0.07 15.00
CA LYS A 104 -24.87 -1.15 14.55
C LYS A 104 -24.66 -2.35 15.47
N GLU A 105 -23.43 -2.63 15.90
CA GLU A 105 -23.19 -3.69 16.88
C GLU A 105 -23.90 -3.41 18.20
N LYS A 106 -23.95 -2.14 18.61
CA LYS A 106 -24.67 -1.76 19.82
C LYS A 106 -26.17 -1.99 19.63
N SER A 107 -26.79 -1.58 18.51
CA SER A 107 -28.22 -1.83 18.28
C SER A 107 -28.57 -3.31 18.21
N GLU A 108 -27.75 -4.15 17.56
CA GLU A 108 -27.98 -5.60 17.46
C GLU A 108 -27.83 -6.33 18.80
N LYS A 109 -27.11 -5.75 19.78
CA LYS A 109 -26.91 -6.36 21.11
C LYS A 109 -28.03 -6.02 22.11
N TRP A 110 -28.93 -5.09 21.77
CA TRP A 110 -30.05 -4.66 22.61
C TRP A 110 -31.44 -5.04 22.04
N GLU A 111 -31.47 -5.75 20.92
CA GLU A 111 -32.64 -6.54 20.45
C GLU A 111 -32.47 -8.02 20.82
#